data_AF-A0A1W9X6B0-F1
#
_entry.id   AF-A0A1W9X6B0-F1
#
_cell.length_a   1.000
_cell.length_b   1.000
_cell.length_c   1.000
_cell.angle_alpha   90.00
_cell.angle_beta   90.00
_cell.angle_gamma   90.00
#
_symmetry.space_group_name_H-M   'P 1'
#
loop_
_entity.id
_entity.type
_entity.pdbx_description
1 polymer ?
#
loop_
_entity_poly.entity_id
_entity_poly.type
_entity_poly.pdbx_seq_one_letter_code
_entity_poly.pdbx_strand_id
1 'polypeptide(L)'
;MGKHNRPRRRCREGRTRMETSIMIQKHLQGFTLTEIMVALVISSILMAGVLSIMSSSKRTYALQNELSELQDNARFVMDEFKHELRMAGYLGCSNQPPINASTSVANYFRPFKAKDANEQSVNNRPLVDENGNSFPSTDALIVTSFSEPVKVVTSTLIKNKKKISGDTSGRGTIFPDPTDPNRNQIVISDCNDSTVYNVVATAPTNTPPTISLKEKLEKNYLPPVDVFMVANSVAYEVKNPAGEGFALFKCKDLNRNELFCEGGETDEKWELLVEGVENMQIRYGIDTGSDNVPNLYSQTPPIPSTDDKVVSVRITLLIRTTNKRYDLEGATDKDFQLDPELTYNGKKTYNPHTANGTLESGYRHRMFTSTVSVRNSLNQ
;
A
#
# COMPACT_ATOMS: atom_id res chain seq x y z
N MET A 1 34.70 16.67 -63.65
CA MET A 1 35.87 16.18 -64.43
C MET A 1 36.87 15.55 -63.46
N GLY A 2 37.82 14.70 -63.86
CA GLY A 2 38.11 14.22 -65.22
C GLY A 2 38.87 12.88 -65.20
N LYS A 3 38.82 12.14 -66.32
CA LYS A 3 39.56 10.88 -66.50
C LYS A 3 41.02 11.18 -66.84
N HIS A 4 41.97 10.44 -66.27
CA HIS A 4 43.28 10.21 -66.91
C HIS A 4 43.68 8.74 -66.77
N ASN A 5 44.38 8.23 -67.79
CA ASN A 5 44.48 6.80 -68.07
C ASN A 5 45.72 6.53 -68.96
N ARG A 6 46.46 5.44 -68.69
CA ARG A 6 47.62 4.95 -69.47
C ARG A 6 48.90 5.82 -69.31
N PRO A 7 50.12 5.32 -69.65
CA PRO A 7 50.41 4.06 -70.36
C PRO A 7 51.39 3.08 -69.69
N ARG A 8 51.46 1.90 -70.31
CA ARG A 8 52.41 0.80 -70.02
C ARG A 8 53.84 1.18 -70.43
N ARG A 9 54.85 0.66 -69.73
CA ARG A 9 55.90 -0.29 -70.22
C ARG A 9 57.18 -0.23 -69.37
N ARG A 10 57.59 -1.39 -68.85
CA ARG A 10 58.82 -2.10 -69.28
C ARG A 10 58.93 -3.44 -68.54
N CYS A 11 59.03 -4.53 -69.28
CA CYS A 11 59.70 -5.73 -68.77
C CYS A 11 61.21 -5.44 -68.73
N ARG A 12 61.91 -5.98 -67.74
CA ARG A 12 63.37 -6.10 -67.76
C ARG A 12 63.74 -7.39 -67.06
N GLU A 13 64.43 -8.29 -67.76
CA GLU A 13 64.86 -9.56 -67.19
C GLU A 13 65.88 -9.32 -66.08
N GLY A 14 65.66 -9.97 -64.94
CA GLY A 14 66.58 -10.07 -63.81
C GLY A 14 66.75 -11.55 -63.48
N ARG A 15 68.01 -12.03 -63.50
CA ARG A 15 68.34 -13.45 -63.37
C ARG A 15 67.64 -14.12 -62.19
N THR A 16 67.05 -15.29 -62.44
CA THR A 16 66.67 -16.26 -61.40
C THR A 16 67.92 -16.75 -60.67
N ARG A 17 68.23 -16.12 -59.53
CA ARG A 17 69.12 -16.72 -58.54
C ARG A 17 68.29 -17.77 -57.79
N MET A 18 68.55 -19.05 -58.04
CA MET A 18 68.03 -20.11 -57.17
C MET A 18 68.74 -20.01 -55.83
N GLU A 19 68.16 -19.25 -54.90
CA GLU A 19 68.42 -19.49 -53.49
C GLU A 19 67.58 -20.69 -53.08
N THR A 20 68.26 -21.80 -52.81
CA THR A 20 67.65 -23.04 -52.33
C THR A 20 67.13 -22.81 -50.92
N SER A 21 65.90 -22.30 -50.82
CA SER A 21 65.15 -22.24 -49.56
C SER A 21 65.08 -23.63 -48.95
N ILE A 22 65.96 -23.89 -47.98
CA ILE A 22 65.92 -25.11 -47.17
C ILE A 22 64.62 -25.04 -46.38
N MET A 23 63.61 -25.74 -46.87
CA MET A 23 62.37 -26.03 -46.14
C MET A 23 62.73 -26.90 -44.96
N ILE A 24 63.11 -26.27 -43.85
CA ILE A 24 63.22 -26.92 -42.55
C ILE A 24 61.80 -27.39 -42.20
N GLN A 25 61.49 -28.63 -42.55
CA GLN A 25 60.35 -29.34 -42.00
C GLN A 25 60.59 -29.45 -40.50
N LYS A 26 60.05 -28.48 -39.74
CA LYS A 26 59.84 -28.66 -38.31
C LYS A 26 58.97 -29.89 -38.17
N HIS A 27 59.54 -30.99 -37.67
CA HIS A 27 58.76 -32.13 -37.22
C HIS A 27 57.71 -31.60 -36.25
N LEU A 28 56.43 -31.72 -36.62
CA LEU A 28 55.36 -31.59 -35.64
C LEU A 28 55.48 -32.80 -34.72
N GLN A 29 56.11 -32.58 -33.56
CA GLN A 29 56.09 -33.55 -32.48
C GLN A 29 54.63 -33.69 -32.04
N GLY A 30 54.08 -34.89 -32.22
CA GLY A 30 52.72 -35.20 -31.78
C GLY A 30 52.65 -35.18 -30.25
N PHE A 31 51.56 -34.64 -29.71
CA PHE A 31 51.32 -34.60 -28.27
C PHE A 31 51.41 -36.00 -27.65
N THR A 32 52.01 -36.09 -26.47
CA THR A 32 52.06 -37.37 -25.76
C THR A 32 50.71 -37.71 -25.12
N LEU A 33 50.42 -39.00 -24.93
CA LEU A 33 49.18 -39.44 -24.26
C LEU A 33 49.07 -38.80 -22.86
N THR A 34 50.19 -38.74 -22.12
CA THR A 34 50.28 -38.14 -20.79
C THR A 34 50.02 -36.64 -20.79
N GLU A 35 50.47 -35.92 -21.82
CA GLU A 35 50.23 -34.47 -21.98
C GLU A 35 48.75 -34.17 -22.26
N ILE A 36 48.09 -34.98 -23.11
CA ILE A 36 46.64 -34.87 -23.32
C ILE A 36 45.86 -35.20 -22.03
N MET A 37 46.26 -36.23 -21.29
CA MET A 37 45.63 -36.57 -20.00
C MET A 37 45.78 -35.45 -18.96
N VAL A 38 46.97 -34.85 -18.84
CA VAL A 38 47.22 -33.70 -17.94
C VAL A 38 46.41 -32.47 -18.39
N ALA A 39 46.38 -32.17 -19.68
CA ALA A 39 45.60 -31.05 -20.22
C ALA A 39 44.08 -31.21 -19.95
N LEU A 40 43.54 -32.43 -20.08
CA LEU A 40 42.13 -32.73 -19.76
C LEU A 40 41.83 -32.59 -18.27
N VAL A 41 42.70 -33.06 -17.38
CA VAL A 41 42.53 -32.92 -15.93
C VAL A 41 42.60 -31.46 -15.48
N ILE A 42 43.55 -30.67 -16.01
CA ILE A 42 43.62 -29.23 -15.71
C ILE A 42 42.37 -28.51 -16.23
N SER A 43 41.92 -28.84 -17.44
CA SER A 43 40.73 -28.22 -18.05
C SER A 43 39.45 -28.54 -17.28
N SER A 44 39.28 -29.77 -16.77
CA SER A 44 38.08 -30.13 -16.01
C SER A 44 38.04 -29.47 -14.63
N ILE A 45 39.18 -29.35 -13.94
CA ILE A 45 39.31 -28.62 -12.67
C ILE A 45 38.97 -27.13 -12.85
N LEU A 46 39.53 -26.49 -13.89
CA LEU A 46 39.24 -25.09 -14.21
C LEU A 46 37.75 -24.88 -14.55
N MET A 47 37.17 -25.76 -15.37
CA MET A 47 35.75 -25.68 -15.74
C MET A 47 34.83 -25.88 -14.53
N ALA A 48 35.15 -26.80 -13.61
CA ALA A 48 34.41 -26.97 -12.36
C ALA A 48 34.46 -25.72 -11.48
N GLY A 49 35.62 -25.05 -11.41
CA GLY A 49 35.76 -23.76 -10.72
C GLY A 49 34.89 -22.66 -11.34
N VAL A 50 34.92 -22.50 -12.66
CA VAL A 50 34.10 -21.52 -13.38
C VAL A 50 32.60 -21.80 -13.22
N LEU A 51 32.17 -23.05 -13.30
CA LEU A 51 30.77 -23.45 -13.08
C LEU A 51 30.31 -23.16 -11.65
N SER A 52 31.17 -23.39 -10.64
CA SER A 52 30.88 -23.06 -9.24
C SER A 52 30.69 -21.55 -9.05
N ILE A 53 31.61 -20.73 -9.58
CA ILE A 53 31.53 -19.26 -9.53
C ILE A 53 30.26 -18.77 -10.25
N MET A 54 29.99 -19.22 -11.48
CA MET A 54 28.81 -18.80 -12.23
C MET A 54 27.49 -19.23 -11.56
N SER A 55 27.45 -20.40 -10.93
CA SER A 55 26.30 -20.87 -10.13
C SER A 55 26.07 -19.96 -8.92
N SER A 56 27.13 -19.64 -8.17
CA SER A 56 27.08 -18.70 -7.05
C SER A 56 26.61 -17.31 -7.50
N SER A 57 27.21 -16.74 -8.55
CA SER A 57 26.79 -15.45 -9.12
C SER A 57 25.33 -15.44 -9.54
N LYS A 58 24.83 -16.48 -10.23
CA LYS A 58 23.40 -16.57 -10.60
C LYS A 58 22.48 -16.59 -9.39
N ARG A 59 22.81 -17.35 -8.33
CA ARG A 59 22.02 -17.37 -7.08
C ARG A 59 22.03 -16.00 -6.38
N THR A 60 23.14 -15.27 -6.42
CA THR A 60 23.28 -13.92 -5.87
C THR A 60 22.51 -12.88 -6.68
N TYR A 61 22.57 -12.91 -8.02
CA TYR A 61 21.81 -11.98 -8.87
C TYR A 61 20.30 -12.20 -8.74
N ALA A 62 19.84 -13.45 -8.72
CA ALA A 62 18.43 -13.76 -8.44
C ALA A 62 18.00 -13.19 -7.07
N LEU A 63 18.80 -13.43 -6.02
CA LEU A 63 18.52 -12.90 -4.69
C LEU A 63 18.51 -11.36 -4.63
N GLN A 64 19.38 -10.68 -5.38
CA GLN A 64 19.39 -9.22 -5.45
C GLN A 64 18.14 -8.67 -6.16
N ASN A 65 17.67 -9.35 -7.21
CA ASN A 65 16.42 -9.00 -7.90
C ASN A 65 15.20 -9.21 -6.98
N GLU A 66 15.06 -10.41 -6.42
CA GLU A 66 14.04 -10.80 -5.43
C GLU A 66 13.95 -9.78 -4.27
N LEU A 67 15.09 -9.33 -3.75
CA LEU A 67 15.14 -8.35 -2.66
C LEU A 67 14.90 -6.90 -3.12
N SER A 68 15.12 -6.54 -4.39
CA SER A 68 14.73 -5.22 -4.90
C SER A 68 13.20 -5.17 -5.03
N GLU A 69 12.63 -6.12 -5.76
CA GLU A 69 11.19 -6.27 -5.99
C GLU A 69 10.41 -6.22 -4.67
N LEU A 70 10.83 -6.99 -3.66
CA LEU A 70 10.23 -6.98 -2.32
C LEU A 70 10.31 -5.59 -1.65
N GLN A 71 11.43 -4.86 -1.80
CA GLN A 71 11.59 -3.52 -1.24
C GLN A 71 10.81 -2.44 -1.99
N ASP A 72 10.69 -2.55 -3.31
CA ASP A 72 9.93 -1.62 -4.14
C ASP A 72 8.42 -1.82 -3.93
N ASN A 73 7.95 -3.07 -3.85
CA ASN A 73 6.60 -3.44 -3.41
C ASN A 73 6.28 -2.89 -2.01
N ALA A 74 7.18 -3.11 -1.04
CA ALA A 74 7.02 -2.59 0.31
C ALA A 74 7.00 -1.06 0.37
N ARG A 75 7.80 -0.40 -0.47
CA ARG A 75 7.83 1.06 -0.58
C ARG A 75 6.52 1.61 -1.16
N PHE A 76 5.98 0.97 -2.19
CA PHE A 76 4.72 1.38 -2.82
C PHE A 76 3.55 1.34 -1.83
N VAL A 77 3.31 0.19 -1.18
CA VAL A 77 2.26 0.06 -0.16
C VAL A 77 2.45 1.06 0.99
N MET A 78 3.68 1.22 1.46
CA MET A 78 3.98 2.15 2.55
C MET A 78 3.90 3.63 2.16
N ASP A 79 3.83 3.99 0.87
CA ASP A 79 3.57 5.37 0.43
C ASP A 79 2.09 5.60 0.15
N GLU A 80 1.41 4.60 -0.42
CA GLU A 80 -0.06 4.55 -0.57
C GLU A 80 -0.77 4.74 0.78
N PHE A 81 -0.41 3.93 1.79
CA PHE A 81 -0.94 4.10 3.15
C PHE A 81 -0.60 5.47 3.74
N LYS A 82 0.58 6.04 3.45
CA LYS A 82 0.93 7.41 3.88
C LYS A 82 0.16 8.49 3.14
N HIS A 83 -0.39 8.22 1.96
CA HIS A 83 -1.27 9.14 1.26
C HIS A 83 -2.66 9.12 1.89
N GLU A 84 -3.30 7.95 1.91
CA GLU A 84 -4.66 7.78 2.44
C GLU A 84 -4.76 8.23 3.91
N LEU A 85 -3.84 7.78 4.79
CA LEU A 85 -3.84 8.16 6.22
C LEU A 85 -3.61 9.66 6.49
N ARG A 86 -3.07 10.42 5.51
CA ARG A 86 -2.89 11.88 5.63
C ARG A 86 -4.07 12.68 5.07
N MET A 87 -4.86 12.08 4.18
CA MET A 87 -6.10 12.65 3.63
C MET A 87 -7.32 12.30 4.49
N ALA A 88 -7.25 11.17 5.21
CA ALA A 88 -8.19 10.75 6.23
C ALA A 88 -8.49 11.87 7.26
N GLY A 89 -9.76 12.03 7.61
CA GLY A 89 -10.20 12.96 8.65
C GLY A 89 -10.22 14.45 8.28
N TYR A 90 -9.77 14.86 7.08
CA TYR A 90 -9.62 16.29 6.75
C TYR A 90 -10.96 17.06 6.68
N LEU A 91 -11.18 17.94 7.66
CA LEU A 91 -12.39 18.78 7.82
C LEU A 91 -12.09 20.28 7.87
N GLY A 92 -11.06 20.73 7.13
CA GLY A 92 -10.73 22.15 6.93
C GLY A 92 -9.60 22.67 7.83
N CYS A 93 -9.51 24.00 7.93
CA CYS A 93 -8.61 24.76 8.83
C CYS A 93 -7.16 24.27 8.96
N SER A 94 -6.32 24.59 7.96
CA SER A 94 -4.86 24.42 8.06
C SER A 94 -4.27 25.15 9.29
N ASN A 95 -3.30 24.52 9.95
CA ASN A 95 -2.62 25.01 11.17
C ASN A 95 -3.49 25.10 12.44
N GLN A 96 -4.52 24.28 12.58
CA GLN A 96 -5.15 24.01 13.88
C GLN A 96 -4.75 22.63 14.42
N PRO A 97 -4.81 22.40 15.75
CA PRO A 97 -4.80 21.04 16.28
C PRO A 97 -6.02 20.25 15.76
N PRO A 98 -6.00 18.92 15.85
CA PRO A 98 -7.11 18.10 15.38
C PRO A 98 -8.46 18.52 15.97
N ILE A 99 -9.41 18.82 15.08
CA ILE A 99 -10.75 19.30 15.41
C ILE A 99 -11.48 18.22 16.22
N ASN A 100 -12.01 18.59 17.38
CA ASN A 100 -12.90 17.71 18.14
C ASN A 100 -14.13 17.41 17.29
N ALA A 101 -14.37 16.13 16.99
CA ALA A 101 -15.61 15.69 16.39
C ALA A 101 -16.75 15.78 17.41
N SER A 102 -17.94 16.20 16.99
CA SER A 102 -19.13 15.85 17.76
C SER A 102 -19.25 14.32 17.83
N THR A 103 -19.84 13.78 18.90
CA THR A 103 -20.07 12.33 19.00
C THR A 103 -20.99 11.79 17.90
N SER A 104 -21.77 12.65 17.25
CA SER A 104 -22.49 12.31 16.01
C SER A 104 -21.55 12.16 14.79
N VAL A 105 -20.54 13.02 14.61
CA VAL A 105 -19.53 12.87 13.54
C VAL A 105 -18.69 11.61 13.77
N ALA A 106 -18.21 11.36 14.99
CA ALA A 106 -17.37 10.19 15.30
C ALA A 106 -18.09 8.85 15.06
N ASN A 107 -19.41 8.79 15.25
CA ASN A 107 -20.18 7.57 14.99
C ASN A 107 -20.43 7.31 13.50
N TYR A 108 -20.74 8.32 12.69
CA TYR A 108 -20.95 8.15 11.24
C TYR A 108 -19.64 8.07 10.44
N PHE A 109 -18.61 8.82 10.86
CA PHE A 109 -17.37 8.96 10.10
C PHE A 109 -16.17 8.59 10.95
N ARG A 110 -15.85 7.29 10.95
CA ARG A 110 -14.57 6.78 11.44
C ARG A 110 -13.57 6.80 10.28
N PRO A 111 -12.62 7.77 10.22
CA PRO A 111 -11.63 7.85 9.15
C PRO A 111 -10.59 6.72 9.20
N PHE A 112 -10.62 5.90 10.26
CA PHE A 112 -9.83 4.68 10.43
C PHE A 112 -10.68 3.63 11.17
N LYS A 113 -10.99 2.49 10.55
CA LYS A 113 -11.62 1.30 11.17
C LYS A 113 -10.69 0.11 10.88
N ALA A 114 -10.14 -0.53 11.91
CA ALA A 114 -9.02 -1.48 11.79
C ALA A 114 -9.31 -3.00 11.89
N LYS A 115 -10.43 -3.54 12.42
CA LYS A 115 -11.77 -3.01 12.77
C LYS A 115 -11.84 -2.60 14.28
N ASP A 116 -12.77 -2.91 15.20
CA ASP A 116 -14.17 -3.36 15.19
C ASP A 116 -14.96 -2.87 16.44
N ALA A 117 -16.25 -3.21 16.51
CA ALA A 117 -17.05 -3.32 17.75
C ALA A 117 -17.93 -4.60 17.68
N ASN A 118 -17.25 -5.73 17.47
CA ASN A 118 -17.68 -7.11 17.25
C ASN A 118 -17.89 -7.63 15.81
N GLU A 119 -17.79 -6.80 14.77
CA GLU A 119 -17.56 -7.26 13.39
C GLU A 119 -16.07 -7.22 13.05
N GLN A 120 -15.36 -8.25 13.54
CA GLN A 120 -13.91 -8.26 13.75
C GLN A 120 -13.11 -8.40 12.44
N SER A 121 -11.88 -7.90 12.31
CA SER A 121 -10.72 -8.17 13.18
C SER A 121 -10.07 -6.91 13.79
N VAL A 122 -10.09 -6.75 15.13
CA VAL A 122 -8.85 -6.54 15.89
C VAL A 122 -8.43 -7.87 16.51
N ASN A 123 -7.85 -8.71 15.66
CA ASN A 123 -7.21 -10.00 15.96
C ASN A 123 -8.02 -11.03 16.78
N ASN A 124 -9.31 -11.23 16.48
CA ASN A 124 -9.97 -12.52 16.73
C ASN A 124 -11.02 -12.97 15.69
N ARG A 125 -10.59 -13.10 14.44
CA ARG A 125 -10.99 -14.23 13.60
C ARG A 125 -9.94 -14.45 12.52
N PRO A 126 -9.61 -15.70 12.16
CA PRO A 126 -9.03 -15.96 10.85
C PRO A 126 -9.95 -15.37 9.78
N LEU A 127 -9.39 -14.69 8.78
CA LEU A 127 -10.11 -14.56 7.52
C LEU A 127 -10.26 -15.99 6.96
N VAL A 128 -11.36 -16.27 6.28
CA VAL A 128 -11.59 -17.58 5.67
C VAL A 128 -11.87 -17.42 4.19
N ASP A 129 -11.35 -18.32 3.37
CA ASP A 129 -11.73 -18.43 1.96
C ASP A 129 -13.15 -18.98 1.80
N GLU A 130 -13.61 -19.03 0.55
CA GLU A 130 -14.85 -19.68 0.10
C GLU A 130 -15.03 -21.14 0.60
N ASN A 131 -13.94 -21.82 1.00
CA ASN A 131 -13.93 -23.20 1.49
C ASN A 131 -13.90 -23.30 3.03
N GLY A 132 -13.71 -22.19 3.76
CA GLY A 132 -13.57 -22.14 5.21
C GLY A 132 -12.13 -22.24 5.76
N ASN A 133 -11.10 -22.16 4.92
CA ASN A 133 -9.69 -22.28 5.29
C ASN A 133 -9.18 -21.04 6.04
N SER A 134 -8.60 -21.26 7.22
CA SER A 134 -8.18 -20.22 8.17
C SER A 134 -6.87 -19.51 7.76
N PHE A 135 -6.99 -18.38 7.06
CA PHE A 135 -5.91 -17.41 6.80
C PHE A 135 -5.33 -16.81 8.11
N PRO A 136 -4.09 -16.28 8.11
CA PRO A 136 -3.47 -15.70 9.30
C PRO A 136 -4.24 -14.51 9.87
N SER A 137 -4.19 -14.33 11.19
CA SER A 137 -4.77 -13.16 11.89
C SER A 137 -4.08 -11.88 11.40
N THR A 138 -4.76 -11.16 10.51
CA THR A 138 -4.35 -9.87 9.94
C THR A 138 -5.38 -8.81 10.30
N ASP A 139 -4.93 -7.57 10.37
CA ASP A 139 -5.80 -6.40 10.49
C ASP A 139 -6.21 -5.91 9.09
N ALA A 140 -7.28 -5.12 9.00
CA ALA A 140 -7.80 -4.57 7.75
C ALA A 140 -7.95 -3.04 7.87
N LEU A 141 -7.35 -2.26 6.97
CA LEU A 141 -7.39 -0.80 7.04
C LEU A 141 -8.55 -0.25 6.22
N ILE A 142 -9.60 0.25 6.88
CA ILE A 142 -10.64 1.05 6.22
C ILE A 142 -10.41 2.53 6.52
N VAL A 143 -10.27 3.35 5.47
CA VAL A 143 -10.10 4.81 5.51
C VAL A 143 -11.27 5.51 4.86
N THR A 144 -11.84 6.52 5.53
CA THR A 144 -12.92 7.36 4.98
C THR A 144 -12.38 8.75 4.62
N SER A 145 -12.64 9.18 3.38
CA SER A 145 -12.23 10.48 2.83
C SER A 145 -13.42 11.44 2.69
N PHE A 146 -13.17 12.73 2.91
CA PHE A 146 -14.14 13.81 2.68
C PHE A 146 -13.94 14.47 1.32
N SER A 147 -14.98 15.14 0.82
CA SER A 147 -14.91 15.88 -0.44
C SER A 147 -14.06 17.15 -0.29
N GLU A 148 -13.68 17.78 -1.40
CA GLU A 148 -13.42 19.22 -1.34
C GLU A 148 -14.65 19.94 -0.77
N PRO A 149 -14.47 21.02 0.03
CA PRO A 149 -15.59 21.72 0.65
C PRO A 149 -16.55 22.30 -0.41
N VAL A 150 -17.84 22.21 -0.12
CA VAL A 150 -18.88 22.96 -0.81
C VAL A 150 -18.72 24.42 -0.41
N LYS A 151 -18.47 25.28 -1.40
CA LYS A 151 -18.31 26.73 -1.20
C LYS A 151 -19.61 27.33 -0.64
N VAL A 152 -19.59 27.79 0.62
CA VAL A 152 -20.75 28.42 1.27
C VAL A 152 -20.65 29.95 1.15
N VAL A 153 -21.77 30.61 0.85
CA VAL A 153 -21.88 32.08 0.74
C VAL A 153 -22.52 32.61 2.01
N THR A 154 -21.81 32.46 3.13
CA THR A 154 -22.24 32.99 4.43
C THR A 154 -21.06 33.51 5.25
N SER A 155 -21.31 34.60 5.96
CA SER A 155 -20.66 34.87 7.25
C SER A 155 -21.08 33.82 8.29
N THR A 156 -20.77 34.04 9.58
CA THR A 156 -21.13 33.15 10.70
C THR A 156 -22.48 32.46 10.55
N LEU A 157 -22.48 31.12 10.46
CA LEU A 157 -23.74 30.36 10.49
C LEU A 157 -24.35 30.47 11.89
N ILE A 158 -25.64 30.77 11.97
CA ILE A 158 -26.31 31.10 13.24
C ILE A 158 -27.09 29.89 13.76
N LYS A 159 -26.94 29.60 15.06
CA LYS A 159 -27.71 28.59 15.81
C LYS A 159 -29.22 28.72 15.56
N ASN A 160 -29.94 27.61 15.65
CA ASN A 160 -31.38 27.48 15.42
C ASN A 160 -31.87 27.68 13.98
N LYS A 161 -31.01 28.03 13.00
CA LYS A 161 -31.39 28.07 11.58
C LYS A 161 -31.49 26.65 11.00
N LYS A 162 -32.34 26.48 9.98
CA LYS A 162 -32.48 25.25 9.16
C LYS A 162 -32.04 25.43 7.70
N LYS A 163 -31.46 26.58 7.36
CA LYS A 163 -31.05 26.90 5.99
C LYS A 163 -29.67 27.55 5.99
N ILE A 164 -28.83 27.14 5.05
CA ILE A 164 -27.53 27.73 4.75
C ILE A 164 -27.52 28.17 3.27
N SER A 165 -26.83 29.27 2.98
CA SER A 165 -26.73 29.83 1.62
C SER A 165 -25.45 29.36 0.96
N GLY A 166 -25.55 28.52 -0.08
CA GLY A 166 -24.39 28.00 -0.81
C GLY A 166 -24.03 28.85 -2.02
N ASP A 167 -22.84 28.61 -2.56
CA ASP A 167 -22.57 28.83 -3.99
C ASP A 167 -22.69 27.48 -4.70
N THR A 168 -23.85 27.19 -5.28
CA THR A 168 -24.04 25.97 -6.08
C THR A 168 -23.64 26.15 -7.54
N SER A 169 -22.98 27.26 -7.89
CA SER A 169 -22.59 27.56 -9.26
C SER A 169 -21.39 26.70 -9.68
N GLY A 170 -21.52 25.98 -10.79
CA GLY A 170 -20.39 25.30 -11.44
C GLY A 170 -20.03 23.90 -10.92
N ARG A 171 -20.71 23.35 -9.91
CA ARG A 171 -20.59 21.93 -9.53
C ARG A 171 -21.86 21.16 -9.87
N GLY A 172 -21.85 20.49 -11.02
CA GLY A 172 -22.90 19.53 -11.37
C GLY A 172 -22.86 18.28 -10.48
N THR A 173 -24.04 17.69 -10.27
CA THR A 173 -24.27 16.29 -9.83
C THR A 173 -23.58 15.75 -8.56
N ILE A 174 -22.90 16.59 -7.76
CA ILE A 174 -22.44 16.22 -6.41
C ILE A 174 -23.01 17.21 -5.37
N PHE A 175 -24.32 17.09 -5.16
CA PHE A 175 -24.98 17.54 -3.93
C PHE A 175 -25.41 16.31 -3.11
N PRO A 176 -25.60 16.46 -1.80
CA PRO A 176 -26.31 15.45 -1.02
C PRO A 176 -27.71 15.28 -1.62
N ASP A 177 -28.06 14.07 -2.03
CA ASP A 177 -29.36 13.79 -2.62
C ASP A 177 -30.40 13.69 -1.50
N PRO A 178 -31.37 14.60 -1.37
CA PRO A 178 -32.34 14.59 -0.28
C PRO A 178 -33.34 13.42 -0.37
N THR A 179 -33.34 12.66 -1.47
CA THR A 179 -34.20 11.48 -1.67
C THR A 179 -33.50 10.15 -1.33
N ASP A 180 -32.15 10.13 -1.28
CA ASP A 180 -31.36 8.97 -0.91
C ASP A 180 -30.96 9.07 0.59
N PRO A 181 -31.41 8.13 1.46
CA PRO A 181 -31.10 8.19 2.89
C PRO A 181 -29.61 8.07 3.22
N ASN A 182 -28.82 7.47 2.33
CA ASN A 182 -27.38 7.23 2.52
C ASN A 182 -26.55 8.39 1.97
N ARG A 183 -27.10 9.17 1.02
CA ARG A 183 -26.40 10.28 0.36
C ARG A 183 -26.91 11.67 0.74
N ASN A 184 -27.85 11.80 1.67
CA ASN A 184 -28.40 13.10 2.09
C ASN A 184 -27.56 13.88 3.13
N GLN A 185 -26.42 13.34 3.59
CA GLN A 185 -25.66 13.91 4.72
C GLN A 185 -24.58 14.93 4.31
N ILE A 186 -24.36 15.92 5.18
CA ILE A 186 -23.21 16.84 5.14
C ILE A 186 -22.56 16.97 6.52
N VAL A 187 -21.27 17.26 6.55
CA VAL A 187 -20.55 17.70 7.76
C VAL A 187 -20.31 19.19 7.66
N ILE A 188 -20.78 19.96 8.64
CA ILE A 188 -20.47 21.39 8.76
C ILE A 188 -19.35 21.53 9.79
N SER A 189 -18.25 22.17 9.39
CA SER A 189 -17.04 22.34 10.19
C SER A 189 -16.68 23.81 10.33
N ASP A 190 -16.27 24.23 11.52
CA ASP A 190 -15.42 25.41 11.69
C ASP A 190 -14.11 25.01 12.36
N CYS A 191 -13.18 25.95 12.53
CA CYS A 191 -11.88 25.67 13.12
C CYS A 191 -11.88 25.18 14.58
N ASN A 192 -13.05 24.96 15.21
CA ASN A 192 -13.17 24.53 16.61
C ASN A 192 -13.82 23.14 16.74
N ASP A 193 -14.91 22.87 16.02
CA ASP A 193 -15.71 21.64 16.16
C ASP A 193 -16.62 21.40 14.94
N SER A 194 -16.95 20.15 14.65
CA SER A 194 -17.65 19.71 13.43
C SER A 194 -18.90 18.87 13.75
N THR A 195 -19.93 18.94 12.90
CA THR A 195 -21.23 18.27 13.16
C THR A 195 -21.90 17.78 11.87
N VAL A 196 -22.50 16.58 11.92
CA VAL A 196 -23.31 16.02 10.80
C VAL A 196 -24.71 16.61 10.80
N TYR A 197 -25.24 16.90 9.60
CA TYR A 197 -26.63 17.29 9.39
C TYR A 197 -27.23 16.54 8.20
N ASN A 198 -28.50 16.15 8.29
CA ASN A 198 -29.23 15.55 7.17
C ASN A 198 -29.87 16.66 6.31
N VAL A 199 -29.71 16.60 4.99
CA VAL A 199 -30.31 17.53 4.03
C VAL A 199 -31.67 17.03 3.56
N VAL A 200 -32.68 17.91 3.54
CA VAL A 200 -34.06 17.58 3.10
C VAL A 200 -34.49 18.29 1.83
N ALA A 201 -33.78 19.33 1.41
CA ALA A 201 -33.98 19.99 0.12
C ALA A 201 -32.80 20.89 -0.27
N THR A 202 -32.38 20.81 -1.53
CA THR A 202 -31.50 21.80 -2.18
C THR A 202 -32.35 22.63 -3.15
N ALA A 203 -32.46 23.95 -2.93
CA ALA A 203 -33.25 24.83 -3.79
C ALA A 203 -32.33 25.69 -4.69
N PRO A 204 -32.20 25.36 -5.99
CA PRO A 204 -31.31 26.07 -6.93
C PRO A 204 -31.90 27.38 -7.48
N THR A 205 -33.19 27.64 -7.22
CA THR A 205 -33.95 28.78 -7.78
C THR A 205 -33.87 30.06 -6.95
N ASN A 206 -33.27 30.01 -5.76
CA ASN A 206 -33.00 31.19 -4.94
C ASN A 206 -31.62 31.76 -5.29
N THR A 207 -31.45 33.09 -5.18
CA THR A 207 -30.15 33.75 -5.34
C THR A 207 -29.77 34.46 -4.03
N PRO A 208 -28.82 33.95 -3.22
CA PRO A 208 -28.05 32.72 -3.41
C PRO A 208 -28.86 31.43 -3.16
N PRO A 209 -28.45 30.29 -3.75
CA PRO A 209 -29.11 29.01 -3.60
C PRO A 209 -29.01 28.46 -2.18
N THR A 210 -30.03 27.71 -1.74
CA THR A 210 -30.17 27.34 -0.31
C THR A 210 -30.26 25.83 -0.07
N ILE A 211 -29.41 25.33 0.82
CA ILE A 211 -29.49 23.96 1.37
C ILE A 211 -30.35 24.01 2.63
N SER A 212 -31.33 23.11 2.74
CA SER A 212 -32.26 23.01 3.88
C SER A 212 -32.00 21.74 4.69
N LEU A 213 -31.83 21.90 6.00
CA LEU A 213 -31.49 20.83 6.95
C LEU A 213 -32.73 20.24 7.63
N LYS A 214 -32.68 18.96 7.97
CA LYS A 214 -33.69 18.24 8.75
C LYS A 214 -33.69 18.73 10.20
N GLU A 215 -32.52 18.80 10.81
CA GLU A 215 -32.29 19.33 12.15
C GLU A 215 -32.20 20.87 12.14
N LYS A 216 -31.88 21.49 13.29
CA LYS A 216 -31.48 22.91 13.38
C LYS A 216 -29.98 22.95 13.67
N LEU A 217 -29.27 23.98 13.18
CA LEU A 217 -27.88 24.21 13.58
C LEU A 217 -27.77 24.31 15.11
N GLU A 218 -26.95 23.45 15.69
CA GLU A 218 -26.84 23.26 17.14
C GLU A 218 -26.02 24.36 17.83
N LYS A 219 -25.06 24.93 17.10
CA LYS A 219 -24.19 26.03 17.52
C LYS A 219 -24.13 27.14 16.46
N ASN A 220 -23.38 28.20 16.75
CA ASN A 220 -22.88 29.09 15.71
C ASN A 220 -21.60 28.49 15.12
N TYR A 221 -21.37 28.62 13.82
CA TYR A 221 -20.09 28.25 13.17
C TYR A 221 -19.40 29.53 12.69
N LEU A 222 -18.14 29.72 13.10
CA LEU A 222 -17.38 30.95 12.83
C LEU A 222 -16.53 30.83 11.54
N PRO A 223 -16.44 31.87 10.69
CA PRO A 223 -15.62 31.81 9.47
C PRO A 223 -14.12 31.56 9.76
N PRO A 224 -13.42 30.73 8.97
CA PRO A 224 -13.93 29.96 7.83
C PRO A 224 -14.85 28.81 8.27
N VAL A 225 -16.00 28.69 7.60
CA VAL A 225 -16.92 27.56 7.75
C VAL A 225 -16.90 26.76 6.46
N ASP A 226 -16.41 25.53 6.54
CA ASP A 226 -16.36 24.61 5.42
C ASP A 226 -17.48 23.56 5.56
N VAL A 227 -18.09 23.18 4.43
CA VAL A 227 -19.15 22.16 4.39
C VAL A 227 -18.71 21.01 3.53
N PHE A 228 -18.46 19.87 4.17
CA PHE A 228 -17.96 18.66 3.53
C PHE A 228 -19.10 17.70 3.23
N MET A 229 -18.92 16.89 2.20
CA MET A 229 -19.65 15.64 2.03
C MET A 229 -18.70 14.48 2.31
N VAL A 230 -19.23 13.37 2.80
CA VAL A 230 -18.55 12.06 2.70
C VAL A 230 -18.21 11.84 1.23
N ALA A 231 -16.96 11.50 0.87
CA ALA A 231 -16.57 11.38 -0.52
C ALA A 231 -16.46 9.93 -1.00
N ASN A 232 -15.54 9.17 -0.39
CA ASN A 232 -15.24 7.78 -0.74
C ASN A 232 -14.69 7.08 0.51
N SER A 233 -14.90 5.77 0.60
CA SER A 233 -14.19 4.92 1.56
C SER A 233 -13.27 3.95 0.83
N VAL A 234 -12.10 3.68 1.40
CA VAL A 234 -11.09 2.79 0.83
C VAL A 234 -10.78 1.71 1.86
N ALA A 235 -10.88 0.45 1.47
CA ALA A 235 -10.56 -0.70 2.31
C ALA A 235 -9.30 -1.42 1.78
N TYR A 236 -8.43 -1.82 2.70
CA TYR A 236 -7.25 -2.63 2.42
C TYR A 236 -7.24 -3.88 3.29
N GLU A 237 -7.04 -5.04 2.68
CA GLU A 237 -7.16 -6.35 3.33
C GLU A 237 -6.16 -7.34 2.71
N VAL A 238 -5.50 -8.14 3.53
CA VAL A 238 -4.63 -9.23 3.05
C VAL A 238 -5.49 -10.46 2.78
N LYS A 239 -5.46 -10.96 1.55
CA LYS A 239 -6.23 -12.13 1.07
C LYS A 239 -5.30 -13.10 0.35
N ASN A 240 -5.79 -14.31 0.06
CA ASN A 240 -5.08 -15.30 -0.75
C ASN A 240 -6.09 -16.03 -1.66
N PRO A 241 -6.50 -15.40 -2.78
CA PRO A 241 -7.43 -16.01 -3.72
C PRO A 241 -6.83 -17.27 -4.35
N ALA A 242 -7.66 -18.30 -4.52
CA ALA A 242 -7.30 -19.60 -5.11
C ALA A 242 -6.08 -20.33 -4.47
N GLY A 243 -5.55 -19.86 -3.34
CA GLY A 243 -4.37 -20.44 -2.67
C GLY A 243 -3.02 -20.09 -3.32
N GLU A 244 -2.96 -19.21 -4.32
CA GLU A 244 -1.72 -18.90 -5.07
C GLU A 244 -0.69 -18.13 -4.23
N GLY A 245 -1.13 -17.38 -3.23
CA GLY A 245 -0.26 -16.65 -2.31
C GLY A 245 -0.98 -15.49 -1.62
N PHE A 246 -0.48 -15.09 -0.45
CA PHE A 246 -1.00 -13.92 0.23
C PHE A 246 -0.60 -12.64 -0.49
N ALA A 247 -1.56 -11.75 -0.67
CA ALA A 247 -1.41 -10.46 -1.32
C ALA A 247 -2.31 -9.42 -0.65
N LEU A 248 -1.93 -8.16 -0.78
CA LEU A 248 -2.72 -7.03 -0.30
C LEU A 248 -3.69 -6.59 -1.40
N PHE A 249 -4.96 -6.48 -1.07
CA PHE A 249 -6.02 -6.02 -1.96
C PHE A 249 -6.56 -4.65 -1.52
N LYS A 250 -7.03 -3.88 -2.50
CA LYS A 250 -7.70 -2.58 -2.33
C LYS A 250 -9.14 -2.67 -2.83
N CYS A 251 -10.10 -2.18 -2.06
CA CYS A 251 -11.48 -1.93 -2.50
C CYS A 251 -11.82 -0.45 -2.30
N LYS A 252 -12.62 0.12 -3.19
CA LYS A 252 -13.02 1.54 -3.13
C LYS A 252 -14.54 1.71 -3.28
N ASP A 253 -15.16 2.22 -2.23
CA ASP A 253 -16.55 2.68 -2.24
C ASP A 253 -16.63 4.11 -2.81
N LEU A 254 -17.25 4.24 -3.99
CA LEU A 254 -17.55 5.50 -4.65
C LEU A 254 -18.99 5.99 -4.40
N ASN A 255 -19.84 5.14 -3.80
CA ASN A 255 -21.28 5.34 -3.70
C ASN A 255 -21.72 5.95 -2.36
N ARG A 256 -20.82 6.03 -1.37
CA ARG A 256 -21.03 6.68 -0.06
C ARG A 256 -22.11 6.03 0.81
N ASN A 257 -22.39 4.75 0.56
CA ASN A 257 -23.17 3.94 1.48
C ASN A 257 -22.29 3.54 2.69
N GLU A 258 -22.88 2.96 3.74
CA GLU A 258 -22.04 2.22 4.70
C GLU A 258 -21.43 0.99 4.02
N LEU A 259 -20.10 1.03 3.92
CA LEU A 259 -19.17 -0.02 3.50
C LEU A 259 -19.63 -0.91 2.32
N PHE A 260 -19.62 -0.39 1.09
CA PHE A 260 -19.72 -1.22 -0.14
C PHE A 260 -18.63 -2.31 -0.26
N CYS A 261 -17.54 -2.19 0.52
CA CYS A 261 -16.45 -3.15 0.66
C CYS A 261 -16.64 -4.18 1.79
N GLU A 262 -17.71 -4.11 2.59
CA GLU A 262 -18.07 -5.18 3.54
C GLU A 262 -19.21 -6.03 2.93
N GLY A 263 -18.96 -7.33 2.76
CA GLY A 263 -19.95 -8.30 2.27
C GLY A 263 -19.56 -8.98 0.94
N GLY A 264 -19.11 -10.23 1.04
CA GLY A 264 -18.98 -11.19 -0.07
C GLY A 264 -17.65 -11.14 -0.85
N GLU A 265 -17.04 -12.30 -1.05
CA GLU A 265 -15.86 -12.53 -1.90
C GLU A 265 -16.22 -12.60 -3.39
N THR A 266 -17.11 -11.73 -3.87
CA THR A 266 -17.31 -11.56 -5.31
C THR A 266 -16.16 -10.68 -5.84
N ASP A 267 -15.13 -11.32 -6.41
CA ASP A 267 -13.83 -10.72 -6.74
C ASP A 267 -13.86 -9.45 -7.60
N GLU A 268 -14.95 -9.17 -8.33
CA GLU A 268 -15.12 -7.97 -9.16
C GLU A 268 -14.95 -6.62 -8.42
N LYS A 269 -14.87 -6.61 -7.08
CA LYS A 269 -14.69 -5.41 -6.24
C LYS A 269 -13.27 -5.18 -5.72
N TRP A 270 -12.39 -6.17 -5.71
CA TRP A 270 -11.10 -6.11 -5.01
C TRP A 270 -9.93 -6.10 -6.01
N GLU A 271 -9.24 -4.97 -6.07
CA GLU A 271 -8.03 -4.78 -6.90
C GLU A 271 -6.81 -5.37 -6.18
N LEU A 272 -6.06 -6.23 -6.87
CA LEU A 272 -4.75 -6.70 -6.39
C LEU A 272 -3.77 -5.52 -6.35
N LEU A 273 -3.33 -5.13 -5.16
CA LEU A 273 -2.41 -4.01 -4.98
C LEU A 273 -0.94 -4.46 -5.02
N VAL A 274 -0.59 -5.48 -4.23
CA VAL A 274 0.77 -6.06 -4.15
C VAL A 274 0.74 -7.53 -3.74
N GLU A 275 1.40 -8.37 -4.53
CA GLU A 275 1.69 -9.77 -4.21
C GLU A 275 2.72 -9.94 -3.07
N GLY A 276 2.57 -11.01 -2.29
CA GLY A 276 3.52 -11.40 -1.26
C GLY A 276 3.37 -10.67 0.08
N VAL A 277 2.35 -9.83 0.27
CA VAL A 277 2.02 -9.30 1.61
C VAL A 277 1.28 -10.39 2.40
N GLU A 278 1.94 -10.97 3.40
CA GLU A 278 1.45 -12.12 4.15
C GLU A 278 0.65 -11.72 5.40
N ASN A 279 0.99 -10.60 6.03
CA ASN A 279 0.27 -10.12 7.20
C ASN A 279 0.39 -8.60 7.36
N MET A 280 -0.70 -7.97 7.81
CA MET A 280 -0.78 -6.55 8.18
C MET A 280 -1.19 -6.40 9.64
N GLN A 281 -0.53 -5.49 10.36
CA GLN A 281 -0.81 -5.14 11.75
C GLN A 281 -0.89 -3.62 11.91
N ILE A 282 -1.91 -3.12 12.58
CA ILE A 282 -2.27 -1.70 12.64
C ILE A 282 -2.46 -1.27 14.11
N ARG A 283 -1.68 -0.29 14.59
CA ARG A 283 -1.83 0.24 15.95
C ARG A 283 -2.05 1.74 15.95
N TYR A 284 -3.07 2.17 16.68
CA TYR A 284 -3.38 3.56 16.93
C TYR A 284 -2.42 4.13 17.96
N GLY A 285 -1.61 5.11 17.56
CA GLY A 285 -0.78 5.89 18.46
C GLY A 285 -1.63 6.95 19.15
N ILE A 286 -1.90 6.76 20.43
CA ILE A 286 -2.82 7.57 21.23
C ILE A 286 -2.01 8.54 22.10
N ASP A 287 -2.30 9.84 21.94
CA ASP A 287 -1.93 10.88 22.91
C ASP A 287 -2.97 10.86 24.03
N THR A 288 -2.52 10.65 25.26
CA THR A 288 -3.30 10.66 26.52
C THR A 288 -3.04 11.93 27.34
N GLY A 289 -2.28 12.87 26.78
CA GLY A 289 -1.93 14.17 27.34
C GLY A 289 -2.51 15.30 26.49
N SER A 290 -1.66 16.24 26.08
CA SER A 290 -2.07 17.43 25.31
C SER A 290 -0.91 18.03 24.49
N ASP A 291 0.12 17.24 24.19
CA ASP A 291 1.29 17.68 23.41
C ASP A 291 1.24 17.23 21.94
N ASN A 292 0.22 16.45 21.56
CA ASN A 292 0.02 15.81 20.25
C ASN A 292 1.06 14.71 19.93
N VAL A 293 1.69 14.12 20.96
CA VAL A 293 2.66 13.03 20.83
C VAL A 293 2.04 11.72 21.34
N PRO A 294 2.10 10.61 20.57
CA PRO A 294 1.50 9.35 20.99
C PRO A 294 2.25 8.77 22.19
N ASN A 295 1.59 8.68 23.34
CA ASN A 295 2.16 8.12 24.57
C ASN A 295 2.11 6.58 24.57
N LEU A 296 1.08 5.99 23.95
CA LEU A 296 0.91 4.55 23.80
C LEU A 296 0.48 4.16 22.38
N TYR A 297 0.56 2.87 22.05
CA TYR A 297 0.09 2.31 20.79
C TYR A 297 -0.86 1.15 21.09
N SER A 298 -2.11 1.22 20.60
CA SER A 298 -3.18 0.28 20.94
C SER A 298 -3.77 -0.37 19.68
N GLN A 299 -4.34 -1.58 19.84
CA GLN A 299 -5.14 -2.26 18.81
C GLN A 299 -6.46 -1.52 18.57
N THR A 300 -7.16 -1.11 19.63
CA THR A 300 -8.40 -0.32 19.53
C THR A 300 -8.13 1.18 19.64
N PRO A 301 -8.90 2.05 18.95
CA PRO A 301 -8.93 3.47 19.25
C PRO A 301 -9.47 3.73 20.68
N PRO A 302 -9.34 4.96 21.23
CA PRO A 302 -9.98 5.34 22.48
C PRO A 302 -11.52 5.42 22.31
N ILE A 303 -12.21 5.78 23.40
CA ILE A 303 -13.68 5.90 23.46
C ILE A 303 -14.06 7.39 23.41
N PRO A 304 -15.17 7.81 22.76
CA PRO A 304 -15.49 9.24 22.54
C PRO A 304 -15.75 10.10 23.79
N SER A 305 -15.60 9.52 24.98
CA SER A 305 -15.73 10.17 26.29
C SER A 305 -14.40 10.46 26.99
N THR A 306 -13.26 10.07 26.41
CA THR A 306 -11.91 10.42 26.91
C THR A 306 -11.31 11.58 26.11
N ASP A 307 -10.45 12.39 26.75
CA ASP A 307 -9.70 13.44 26.05
C ASP A 307 -8.67 12.87 25.06
N ASP A 308 -8.28 11.61 25.23
CA ASP A 308 -7.37 10.80 24.39
C ASP A 308 -7.58 10.95 22.87
N LYS A 309 -6.49 11.11 22.11
CA LYS A 309 -6.50 11.43 20.67
C LYS A 309 -5.63 10.49 19.83
N VAL A 310 -6.15 10.05 18.68
CA VAL A 310 -5.44 9.20 17.70
C VAL A 310 -4.50 10.03 16.82
N VAL A 311 -3.37 10.48 17.37
CA VAL A 311 -2.42 11.39 16.69
C VAL A 311 -1.53 10.68 15.66
N SER A 312 -1.45 9.35 15.67
CA SER A 312 -0.74 8.58 14.65
C SER A 312 -1.31 7.18 14.43
N VAL A 313 -0.92 6.55 13.32
CA VAL A 313 -1.16 5.13 13.04
C VAL A 313 0.18 4.48 12.70
N ARG A 314 0.52 3.39 13.38
CA ARG A 314 1.63 2.50 13.05
C ARG A 314 1.12 1.31 12.25
N ILE A 315 1.73 1.05 11.10
CA ILE A 315 1.48 -0.14 10.30
C ILE A 315 2.77 -0.97 10.26
N THR A 316 2.66 -2.26 10.59
CA THR A 316 3.66 -3.28 10.32
C THR A 316 3.13 -4.21 9.22
N LEU A 317 3.96 -4.47 8.21
CA LEU A 317 3.71 -5.46 7.16
C LEU A 317 4.77 -6.56 7.21
N LEU A 318 4.34 -7.81 7.04
CA LEU A 318 5.21 -8.90 6.63
C LEU A 318 5.07 -9.11 5.13
N ILE A 319 6.17 -8.97 4.39
CA ILE A 319 6.18 -9.08 2.93
C ILE A 319 7.25 -10.10 2.52
N ARG A 320 6.90 -11.01 1.62
CA ARG A 320 7.78 -12.05 1.10
C ARG A 320 8.15 -11.85 -0.37
N THR A 321 9.10 -12.66 -0.84
CA THR A 321 9.36 -12.80 -2.27
C THR A 321 8.14 -13.41 -2.97
N THR A 322 7.86 -12.93 -4.19
CA THR A 322 6.86 -13.51 -5.10
C THR A 322 7.23 -14.93 -5.49
N ASN A 323 8.49 -15.13 -5.88
CA ASN A 323 9.04 -16.39 -6.34
C ASN A 323 9.47 -17.31 -5.18
N LYS A 324 9.13 -18.61 -5.29
CA LYS A 324 9.62 -19.66 -4.39
C LYS A 324 11.00 -20.17 -4.85
N ARG A 325 11.92 -20.34 -3.89
CA ARG A 325 13.23 -20.96 -4.11
C ARG A 325 13.33 -22.37 -3.56
N TYR A 326 13.41 -23.34 -4.45
CA TYR A 326 13.65 -24.74 -4.11
C TYR A 326 15.04 -24.98 -3.49
N ASP A 327 16.01 -24.08 -3.70
CA ASP A 327 17.33 -24.15 -3.02
C ASP A 327 17.31 -23.67 -1.56
N LEU A 328 16.13 -23.36 -1.02
CA LEU A 328 15.87 -22.97 0.37
C LEU A 328 14.78 -23.85 1.05
N GLU A 329 14.40 -25.00 0.47
CA GLU A 329 13.53 -25.97 1.16
C GLU A 329 14.27 -26.58 2.36
N GLY A 330 13.65 -26.52 3.54
CA GLY A 330 14.29 -26.87 4.81
C GLY A 330 15.17 -25.77 5.43
N ALA A 331 15.18 -24.55 4.88
CA ALA A 331 15.68 -23.38 5.61
C ALA A 331 14.80 -23.13 6.85
N THR A 332 15.43 -22.84 7.99
CA THR A 332 14.76 -22.82 9.32
C THR A 332 13.57 -21.86 9.39
N ASP A 333 12.42 -22.40 9.79
CA ASP A 333 11.20 -21.68 10.17
C ASP A 333 11.55 -20.42 10.98
N LYS A 334 11.08 -19.26 10.50
CA LYS A 334 11.39 -17.99 11.15
C LYS A 334 10.14 -17.39 11.79
N ASP A 335 10.13 -17.42 13.11
CA ASP A 335 9.17 -16.71 13.95
C ASP A 335 9.40 -15.17 13.85
N PHE A 336 8.35 -14.41 13.53
CA PHE A 336 8.32 -12.95 13.42
C PHE A 336 7.42 -12.33 14.48
N GLN A 337 7.97 -11.45 15.32
CA GLN A 337 7.19 -10.65 16.27
C GLN A 337 6.63 -9.41 15.54
N LEU A 338 5.52 -9.59 14.80
CA LEU A 338 4.86 -8.52 14.03
C LEU A 338 4.34 -7.39 14.92
N ASP A 339 3.89 -7.77 16.12
CA ASP A 339 3.41 -6.89 17.18
C ASP A 339 3.66 -7.56 18.55
N PRO A 340 4.05 -6.81 19.60
CA PRO A 340 4.37 -7.39 20.90
C PRO A 340 3.15 -7.74 21.76
N GLU A 341 1.99 -7.15 21.50
CA GLU A 341 0.76 -7.36 22.28
C GLU A 341 0.02 -8.60 21.80
N LEU A 342 0.11 -8.94 20.51
CA LEU A 342 -0.56 -10.10 19.93
C LEU A 342 -0.02 -11.43 20.43
N THR A 343 -0.86 -12.45 20.29
CA THR A 343 -0.54 -13.84 20.62
C THR A 343 -1.14 -14.76 19.56
N TYR A 344 -0.32 -15.21 18.61
CA TYR A 344 -0.71 -16.12 17.53
C TYR A 344 -0.65 -17.57 18.03
N ASN A 345 -1.80 -18.24 18.15
CA ASN A 345 -1.90 -19.64 18.60
C ASN A 345 -1.09 -19.97 19.87
N GLY A 346 -1.07 -19.05 20.84
CA GLY A 346 -0.33 -19.17 22.09
C GLY A 346 1.13 -18.66 22.08
N LYS A 347 1.68 -18.26 20.92
CA LYS A 347 3.02 -17.66 20.78
C LYS A 347 2.97 -16.14 20.63
N LYS A 348 4.02 -15.44 21.08
CA LYS A 348 4.26 -14.01 20.80
C LYS A 348 4.86 -13.73 19.41
N THR A 349 4.80 -14.70 18.52
CA THR A 349 5.46 -14.71 17.22
C THR A 349 4.55 -15.36 16.19
N TYR A 350 4.39 -14.69 15.05
CA TYR A 350 3.79 -15.25 13.85
C TYR A 350 4.82 -16.12 13.13
N ASN A 351 4.40 -17.20 12.48
CA ASN A 351 5.25 -18.03 11.63
C ASN A 351 4.59 -18.17 10.25
N PRO A 352 5.29 -17.85 9.15
CA PRO A 352 4.75 -17.93 7.80
C PRO A 352 4.08 -19.26 7.47
N HIS A 353 2.88 -19.21 6.90
CA HIS A 353 2.13 -20.42 6.54
C HIS A 353 1.21 -20.18 5.35
N THR A 354 0.97 -21.23 4.57
CA THR A 354 0.01 -21.20 3.45
C THR A 354 -1.44 -21.02 3.94
N ALA A 355 -2.37 -20.81 3.01
CA ALA A 355 -3.82 -20.83 3.29
C ALA A 355 -4.27 -22.06 4.10
N ASN A 356 -3.62 -23.21 3.88
CA ASN A 356 -3.96 -24.49 4.50
C ASN A 356 -3.23 -24.70 5.85
N GLY A 357 -2.64 -23.66 6.43
CA GLY A 357 -1.93 -23.71 7.71
C GLY A 357 -0.59 -24.48 7.70
N THR A 358 -0.11 -24.93 6.53
CA THR A 358 1.20 -25.58 6.40
C THR A 358 2.31 -24.53 6.38
N LEU A 359 3.40 -24.75 7.11
CA LEU A 359 4.51 -23.81 7.21
C LEU A 359 5.09 -23.46 5.84
N GLU A 360 5.28 -22.17 5.57
CA GLU A 360 5.73 -21.68 4.27
C GLU A 360 7.25 -21.81 4.14
N SER A 361 7.72 -22.39 3.04
CA SER A 361 9.14 -22.68 2.81
C SER A 361 9.60 -22.30 1.41
N GLY A 362 10.88 -21.96 1.29
CA GLY A 362 11.49 -21.51 0.03
C GLY A 362 11.34 -20.01 -0.27
N TYR A 363 10.58 -19.25 0.51
CA TYR A 363 10.43 -17.80 0.35
C TYR A 363 11.35 -17.03 1.30
N ARG A 364 11.48 -15.71 1.10
CA ARG A 364 12.20 -14.80 2.00
C ARG A 364 11.31 -13.66 2.46
N HIS A 365 10.98 -13.64 3.75
CA HIS A 365 10.13 -12.64 4.38
C HIS A 365 10.95 -11.50 5.01
N ARG A 366 10.43 -10.28 4.92
CA ARG A 366 10.97 -9.09 5.56
C ARG A 366 9.82 -8.28 6.18
N MET A 367 10.04 -7.84 7.41
CA MET A 367 9.12 -6.97 8.13
C MET A 367 9.43 -5.51 7.78
N PHE A 368 8.38 -4.72 7.57
CA PHE A 368 8.46 -3.27 7.38
C PHE A 368 7.48 -2.59 8.34
N THR A 369 7.96 -1.66 9.15
CA THR A 369 7.11 -0.86 10.05
C THR A 369 7.23 0.62 9.70
N SER A 370 6.09 1.29 9.56
CA SER A 370 5.99 2.73 9.34
C SER A 370 5.01 3.33 10.33
N THR A 371 5.34 4.48 10.92
CA THR A 371 4.38 5.28 11.70
C THR A 371 4.04 6.54 10.91
N VAL A 372 2.75 6.82 10.79
CA VAL A 372 2.21 7.97 10.04
C VAL A 372 1.46 8.85 11.03
N SER A 373 1.88 10.11 11.17
CA SER A 373 1.11 11.10 11.93
C SER A 373 -0.18 11.41 11.17
N VAL A 374 -1.29 11.33 11.91
CA VAL A 374 -2.63 11.69 11.44
C VAL A 374 -2.76 13.21 11.58
N ARG A 375 -3.12 13.90 10.48
CA ARG A 375 -3.25 15.37 10.48
C ARG A 375 -4.57 15.87 11.07
N ASN A 376 -5.61 15.04 11.05
CA ASN A 376 -6.91 15.34 11.63
C ASN A 376 -7.42 14.10 12.37
N SER A 377 -6.97 13.94 13.62
CA SER A 377 -7.57 12.97 14.53
C SER A 377 -8.93 13.49 14.98
N LEU A 378 -10.00 12.92 14.46
CA LEU A 378 -11.25 12.96 15.21
C LEU A 378 -10.98 12.25 16.55
N ASN A 379 -11.36 12.87 17.67
CA ASN A 379 -11.61 12.11 18.89
C ASN A 379 -12.73 11.10 18.54
N GLN A 380 -12.38 9.81 18.47
CA GLN A 380 -13.29 8.73 18.08
C GLN A 380 -14.14 8.27 19.26
#